data_AF-A0A2V4B9A5-F1
#
_entry.id   AF-A0A2V4B9A5-F1
#
_cell.length_a   1.000
_cell.length_b   1.000
_cell.length_c   1.000
_cell.angle_alpha   90.00
_cell.angle_beta   90.00
_cell.angle_gamma   90.00
#
_symmetry.space_group_name_H-M   'P 1'
#
loop_
_entity.id
_entity.type
_entity.pdbx_description
1 polymer ?
#
loop_
_entity_poly.entity_id
_entity_poly.type
_entity_poly.pdbx_seq_one_letter_code
_entity_poly.pdbx_strand_id
1 'polypeptide(L)'
;MEFVHSITAGRAATGTTTVRRPPVGERPRQPLSSASATDPRAASARRYEGGQVVWRVQCGDLISRERCVTVFVDDGEVVLVGPPGETARLSAGQLGQLRAALNEAAKLAER
;
A
#
# COMPACT_ATOMS: atom_id res chain seq x y z
N MET A 1 -26.42 31.98 19.45
CA MET A 1 -25.10 32.65 19.39
C MET A 1 -25.00 33.24 17.99
N GLU A 2 -25.35 34.51 17.89
CA GLU A 2 -25.79 35.15 16.66
C GLU A 2 -24.56 35.78 15.98
N PHE A 3 -24.29 35.33 14.77
CA PHE A 3 -23.18 35.84 13.96
C PHE A 3 -23.64 37.13 13.28
N VAL A 4 -23.21 38.26 13.84
CA VAL A 4 -23.33 39.57 13.21
C VAL A 4 -22.27 39.69 12.12
N HIS A 5 -22.76 39.91 10.91
CA HIS A 5 -22.01 40.17 9.69
C HIS A 5 -21.21 41.47 9.78
N SER A 6 -20.01 41.49 9.21
CA SER A 6 -19.43 42.71 8.63
C SER A 6 -18.51 42.35 7.48
N ILE A 7 -18.97 42.78 6.31
CA ILE A 7 -18.29 42.74 5.02
C ILE A 7 -17.46 44.02 4.95
N THR A 8 -16.19 43.94 4.54
CA THR A 8 -15.51 45.11 3.99
C THR A 8 -14.72 44.73 2.75
N ALA A 9 -14.92 45.52 1.72
CA ALA A 9 -14.42 45.33 0.37
C ALA A 9 -13.04 45.96 0.18
N GLY A 10 -12.32 45.46 -0.81
CA GLY A 10 -11.28 46.21 -1.52
C GLY A 10 -9.91 45.55 -1.50
N ARG A 11 -9.45 45.08 -2.66
CA ARG A 11 -8.77 45.93 -3.65
C ARG A 11 -7.92 45.03 -4.56
N ALA A 12 -8.14 45.16 -5.86
CA ALA A 12 -7.26 44.57 -6.87
C ALA A 12 -5.89 45.27 -6.84
N ALA A 13 -4.81 44.49 -6.89
CA ALA A 13 -3.48 44.96 -7.23
C ALA A 13 -2.86 43.99 -8.23
N THR A 14 -2.60 44.53 -9.42
CA THR A 14 -1.80 43.97 -10.50
C THR A 14 -0.30 44.14 -10.21
N GLY A 15 0.51 43.29 -10.86
CA GLY A 15 1.97 43.41 -10.93
C GLY A 15 2.67 42.45 -9.98
N THR A 16 3.73 41.73 -10.33
CA THR A 16 4.62 41.76 -11.49
C THR A 16 5.44 40.48 -11.37
N THR A 17 5.70 39.79 -12.48
CA THR A 17 6.64 38.66 -12.47
C THR A 17 8.03 39.22 -12.15
N THR A 18 8.70 38.64 -11.16
CA THR A 18 10.13 38.86 -10.97
C THR A 18 10.74 37.55 -10.52
N VAL A 19 11.46 36.93 -11.45
CA VAL A 19 12.37 35.83 -11.20
C VAL A 19 13.36 36.27 -10.12
N ARG A 20 13.39 35.57 -8.98
CA ARG A 20 14.48 35.69 -8.00
C ARG A 20 14.94 34.31 -7.56
N ARG A 21 16.19 34.00 -7.90
CA ARG A 21 16.98 32.86 -7.44
C ARG A 21 17.16 32.88 -5.91
N PRO A 22 17.45 31.73 -5.27
CA PRO A 22 17.13 31.48 -3.86
C PRO A 22 18.20 32.01 -2.90
N PRO A 23 17.83 32.36 -1.65
CA PRO A 23 18.77 32.37 -0.55
C PRO A 23 18.90 30.98 0.08
N VAL A 24 20.14 30.65 0.36
CA VAL A 24 20.60 29.48 1.11
C VAL A 24 20.10 29.52 2.55
N GLY A 25 19.64 28.36 3.05
CA GLY A 25 19.54 28.10 4.49
C GLY A 25 18.15 28.16 5.09
N GLU A 26 17.38 27.07 4.98
CA GLU A 26 16.51 26.60 6.06
C GLU A 26 16.23 25.11 5.84
N ARG A 27 16.56 24.26 6.82
CA ARG A 27 16.27 22.82 6.80
C ARG A 27 14.75 22.62 6.75
N PRO A 28 14.19 21.94 5.74
CA PRO A 28 12.80 21.53 5.79
C PRO A 28 12.66 20.53 6.94
N ARG A 29 11.77 20.82 7.89
CA ARG A 29 11.27 19.81 8.83
C ARG A 29 10.72 18.68 7.97
N GLN A 30 11.36 17.51 8.04
CA GLN A 30 10.88 16.32 7.37
C GLN A 30 9.42 16.10 7.82
N PRO A 31 8.43 16.06 6.91
CA PRO A 31 7.14 15.54 7.29
C PRO A 31 7.38 14.11 7.75
N LEU A 32 6.94 13.81 8.97
CA LEU A 32 6.84 12.45 9.51
C LEU A 32 6.32 11.56 8.38
N SER A 33 7.13 10.59 7.96
CA SER A 33 6.80 9.59 6.95
C SER A 33 5.53 8.86 7.36
N SER A 34 4.39 9.46 7.04
CA SER A 34 3.07 8.87 7.14
C SER A 34 2.98 7.80 6.08
N ALA A 35 2.96 6.56 6.59
CA ALA A 35 2.65 5.32 5.90
C ALA A 35 3.53 5.05 4.68
N SER A 36 4.45 4.10 4.84
CA SER A 36 4.97 3.28 3.76
C SER A 36 3.81 2.91 2.84
N ALA A 37 3.68 3.62 1.72
CA ALA A 37 2.84 3.20 0.63
C ALA A 37 3.50 1.92 0.13
N THR A 38 3.08 0.78 0.69
CA THR A 38 3.39 -0.53 0.17
C THR A 38 2.99 -0.50 -1.29
N ASP A 39 3.98 -0.43 -2.16
CA ASP A 39 3.76 -0.39 -3.60
C ASP A 39 2.83 -1.58 -3.95
N PRO A 40 1.61 -1.33 -4.47
CA PRO A 40 0.64 -2.40 -4.72
C PRO A 40 1.14 -3.39 -5.79
N ARG A 41 2.22 -3.06 -6.51
CA ARG A 41 2.91 -3.96 -7.43
C ARG A 41 3.90 -4.88 -6.72
N ALA A 42 4.40 -4.49 -5.54
CA ALA A 42 5.18 -5.34 -4.63
C ALA A 42 4.30 -6.19 -3.69
N ALA A 43 2.97 -6.02 -3.71
CA ALA A 43 2.00 -6.71 -2.87
C ALA A 43 1.87 -8.23 -3.12
N SER A 44 2.71 -8.80 -3.99
CA SER A 44 2.90 -10.23 -4.19
C SER A 44 4.37 -10.55 -4.42
N ALA A 45 5.26 -9.87 -3.70
CA ALA A 45 6.69 -10.11 -3.81
C ALA A 45 6.99 -11.57 -3.45
N ARG A 46 7.34 -12.36 -4.46
CA ARG A 46 7.94 -13.67 -4.30
C ARG A 46 9.19 -13.50 -3.43
N ARG A 47 9.21 -14.11 -2.25
CA ARG A 47 10.36 -14.15 -1.36
C ARG A 47 10.86 -15.58 -1.24
N TYR A 48 12.14 -15.72 -0.99
CA TYR A 48 12.72 -17.00 -0.57
C TYR A 48 12.87 -16.94 0.95
N GLU A 49 12.15 -17.79 1.66
CA GLU A 49 12.22 -17.87 3.13
C GLU A 49 12.54 -19.32 3.49
N GLY A 50 13.61 -19.55 4.27
CA GLY A 50 13.96 -20.90 4.73
C GLY A 50 14.18 -21.95 3.62
N GLY A 51 14.60 -21.55 2.42
CA GLY A 51 14.85 -22.45 1.29
C GLY A 51 13.64 -22.70 0.38
N GLN A 52 12.47 -22.17 0.69
CA GLN A 52 11.26 -22.32 -0.12
C GLN A 52 10.78 -20.98 -0.69
N VAL A 53 10.00 -21.07 -1.76
CA VAL A 53 9.38 -19.90 -2.40
C VAL A 53 8.08 -19.57 -1.66
N VAL A 54 7.98 -18.34 -1.18
CA VAL A 54 6.82 -17.84 -0.43
C VAL A 54 6.26 -16.61 -1.13
N TRP A 55 4.94 -16.57 -1.30
CA TRP A 55 4.21 -15.40 -1.75
C TRP A 55 3.34 -14.88 -0.61
N ARG A 56 3.41 -13.57 -0.37
CA ARG A 56 2.53 -12.87 0.57
C ARG A 56 1.64 -11.94 -0.20
N VAL A 57 0.33 -12.21 -0.19
CA VAL A 57 -0.68 -11.44 -0.90
C VAL A 57 -1.43 -10.60 0.12
N GLN A 58 -1.36 -9.27 -0.01
CA GLN A 58 -2.06 -8.36 0.90
C GLN A 58 -3.58 -8.54 0.77
N CYS A 59 -4.28 -8.53 1.89
CA CYS A 59 -5.74 -8.63 1.98
C CYS A 59 -6.28 -7.81 3.15
N GLY A 60 -7.59 -7.62 3.21
CA GLY A 60 -8.28 -7.10 4.39
C GLY A 60 -8.82 -8.23 5.26
N ASP A 61 -9.33 -7.89 6.43
CA ASP A 61 -10.30 -8.72 7.17
C ASP A 61 -11.72 -8.12 7.07
N LEU A 62 -12.68 -8.67 7.83
CA LEU A 62 -14.08 -8.20 7.83
C LEU A 62 -14.24 -6.77 8.35
N ILE A 63 -13.28 -6.28 9.15
CA ILE A 63 -13.27 -4.90 9.66
C ILE A 63 -12.24 -4.03 8.92
N SER A 64 -11.81 -4.45 7.72
CA SER A 64 -10.90 -3.74 6.82
C SER A 64 -9.53 -3.43 7.42
N ARG A 65 -9.03 -4.24 8.36
CA ARG A 65 -7.61 -4.15 8.77
C ARG A 65 -6.73 -4.81 7.72
N GLU A 66 -5.55 -4.23 7.49
CA GLU A 66 -4.56 -4.82 6.60
C GLU A 66 -4.01 -6.13 7.18
N ARG A 67 -3.95 -7.14 6.31
CA ARG A 67 -3.53 -8.51 6.58
C ARG A 67 -2.85 -9.07 5.33
N CYS A 68 -2.37 -10.32 5.41
CA CYS A 68 -1.88 -11.04 4.25
C CYS A 68 -2.28 -12.52 4.29
N VAL A 69 -2.49 -13.07 3.10
CA VAL A 69 -2.54 -14.51 2.86
C VAL A 69 -1.16 -14.95 2.38
N THR A 70 -0.67 -16.07 2.89
CA THR A 70 0.64 -16.62 2.53
C THR A 70 0.45 -17.88 1.69
N VAL A 71 1.19 -18.00 0.59
CA VAL A 71 1.23 -19.18 -0.28
C VAL A 71 2.67 -19.67 -0.32
N PHE A 72 2.88 -20.97 -0.21
CA PHE A 72 4.18 -21.60 -0.44
C PHE A 72 3.98 -23.04 -0.91
N VAL A 73 5.08 -23.70 -1.26
CA VAL A 73 5.08 -25.13 -1.64
C VAL A 73 5.89 -25.90 -0.62
N ASP A 74 5.33 -26.98 -0.12
CA ASP A 74 5.95 -27.89 0.84
C ASP A 74 5.74 -29.32 0.34
N ASP A 75 6.81 -30.08 0.15
CA ASP A 75 6.79 -31.48 -0.32
C ASP A 75 5.90 -31.75 -1.56
N GLY A 76 5.89 -30.82 -2.52
CA GLY A 76 5.05 -30.93 -3.73
C GLY A 76 3.58 -30.52 -3.53
N GLU A 77 3.20 -30.08 -2.34
CA GLU A 77 1.86 -29.60 -2.02
C GLU A 77 1.83 -28.07 -1.96
N VAL A 78 0.75 -27.46 -2.47
CA VAL A 78 0.53 -26.01 -2.37
C VAL A 78 -0.13 -25.68 -1.03
N VAL A 79 0.58 -24.98 -0.16
CA VAL A 79 0.09 -24.58 1.15
C VAL A 79 -0.42 -23.14 1.11
N LEU A 80 -1.66 -22.95 1.57
CA LEU A 80 -2.32 -21.65 1.67
C LEU A 80 -2.65 -21.34 3.14
N VAL A 81 -2.03 -20.29 3.68
CA VAL A 81 -2.23 -19.85 5.06
C VAL A 81 -2.97 -18.52 5.07
N GLY A 82 -4.21 -18.56 5.59
CA GLY A 82 -4.99 -17.35 5.85
C GLY A 82 -4.46 -16.55 7.05
N PRO A 83 -4.91 -15.30 7.23
CA PRO A 83 -4.62 -14.53 8.44
C PRO A 83 -5.12 -15.28 9.69
N PRO A 84 -4.32 -15.32 10.77
CA PRO A 84 -4.64 -16.13 11.94
C PRO A 84 -5.90 -15.63 12.65
N GLY A 85 -6.85 -16.55 12.91
CA GLY A 85 -8.07 -16.26 13.67
C GLY A 85 -9.10 -15.38 12.95
N GLU A 86 -8.86 -15.05 11.67
CA GLU A 86 -9.61 -14.04 10.94
C GLU A 86 -9.95 -14.49 9.52
N THR A 87 -11.04 -13.96 8.96
CA THR A 87 -11.40 -14.21 7.56
C THR A 87 -10.66 -13.25 6.64
N ALA A 88 -9.97 -13.77 5.62
CA ALA A 88 -9.40 -12.95 4.56
C ALA A 88 -10.50 -12.41 3.64
N ARG A 89 -10.58 -11.09 3.51
CA ARG A 89 -11.37 -10.40 2.50
C ARG A 89 -10.42 -9.88 1.42
N LEU A 90 -10.65 -10.32 0.19
CA LEU A 90 -9.86 -9.89 -0.96
C LEU A 90 -10.72 -9.03 -1.90
N SER A 91 -10.14 -7.93 -2.38
CA SER A 91 -10.67 -7.21 -3.55
C SER A 91 -10.41 -8.02 -4.83
N ALA A 92 -11.07 -7.66 -5.93
CA ALA A 92 -10.85 -8.33 -7.22
C ALA A 92 -9.37 -8.31 -7.66
N GLY A 93 -8.65 -7.21 -7.41
CA GLY A 93 -7.23 -7.10 -7.71
C GLY A 93 -6.37 -8.03 -6.86
N GLN A 94 -6.62 -8.07 -5.55
CA GLN A 94 -5.93 -8.97 -4.61
C GLN A 94 -6.24 -10.44 -4.89
N LEU A 95 -7.47 -10.77 -5.30
CA LEU A 95 -7.82 -12.12 -5.73
C LEU A 95 -7.09 -12.50 -7.03
N GLY A 96 -6.93 -11.56 -7.97
CA GLY A 96 -6.12 -11.77 -9.17
C GLY A 96 -4.65 -12.04 -8.85
N GLN A 97 -4.09 -11.34 -7.86
CA GLN A 97 -2.75 -11.58 -7.34
C GLN A 97 -2.62 -12.97 -6.68
N LEU A 98 -3.59 -13.35 -5.85
CA LEU A 98 -3.63 -14.68 -5.23
C LEU A 98 -3.69 -15.79 -6.28
N ARG A 99 -4.52 -15.63 -7.32
CA ARG A 99 -4.59 -16.59 -8.43
C ARG A 99 -3.24 -16.73 -9.14
N ALA A 100 -2.54 -15.63 -9.37
CA ALA A 100 -1.21 -15.68 -9.99
C ALA A 100 -0.20 -16.42 -9.10
N ALA A 101 -0.20 -16.15 -7.78
CA ALA A 101 0.65 -16.86 -6.82
C ALA A 101 0.35 -18.37 -6.77
N LEU A 102 -0.93 -18.76 -6.72
CA LEU A 102 -1.35 -20.16 -6.73
C LEU A 102 -0.95 -20.90 -8.01
N ASN A 103 -1.09 -20.25 -9.17
CA ASN A 103 -0.66 -20.84 -10.45
C ASN A 103 0.86 -21.06 -10.50
N GLU A 104 1.66 -20.13 -9.96
CA GLU A 104 3.12 -20.31 -9.89
C GLU A 104 3.50 -21.38 -8.86
N ALA A 105 2.80 -21.45 -7.72
CA ALA A 105 3.00 -22.50 -6.73
C ALA A 105 2.69 -23.89 -7.30
N ALA A 106 1.58 -24.04 -8.03
CA ALA A 106 1.21 -25.30 -8.67
C ALA A 106 2.30 -25.82 -9.64
N LYS A 107 2.89 -24.93 -10.45
CA LYS A 107 4.02 -25.30 -11.33
C LYS A 107 5.27 -25.74 -10.58
N LEU A 108 5.51 -25.20 -9.38
CA LEU A 108 6.63 -25.62 -8.54
C LEU A 108 6.35 -26.92 -7.80
N ALA A 109 5.09 -27.20 -7.50
CA ALA A 109 4.61 -28.43 -6.86
C ALA A 109 4.66 -29.65 -7.80
N GLU A 110 4.38 -29.45 -9.08
CA GLU A 110 4.44 -30.51 -10.11
C GLU A 110 5.88 -30.97 -10.47
N ARG A 111 6.90 -30.40 -9.84
CA ARG A 111 8.29 -30.45 -10.30
C ARG A 111 9.19 -31.27 -9.39
#